data_AF-A0A9N8WME1-F1
#
_entry.id   AF-A0A9N8WME1-F1
#
_cell.length_a   1.000
_cell.length_b   1.000
_cell.length_c   1.000
_cell.angle_alpha   90.00
_cell.angle_beta   90.00
_cell.angle_gamma   90.00
#
_symmetry.space_group_name_H-M   'P 1'
#
loop_
_entity.id
_entity.type
_entity.pdbx_description
1 polymer ?
#
loop_
_entity_poly.entity_id
_entity_poly.type
_entity_poly.pdbx_seq_one_letter_code
_entity_poly.pdbx_strand_id
1 'polypeptide(L)'
;METTNCDKEENDKNCHQNTIEENDKAKKFDSLRETKQNLQQSLDQLKSIYHYMNYYQAKQTYEIKTQDYTKLHAVYNELTKNHDQLIEEHEELKINVRRLAIELQNKEEIWEQNNKNNQEIINNLNEKVGFLSQEVESFKSEATQYQSAFGDVINVMNVRWDNENPNNPVNLAKDIFKLQEVLYGLTFLKGKAYVIDEHEIQLLFNRLKTQTSIKHKPSVSAALQRLTIKKIINEYDEYFNRRRFPYNSPNNETLERRLVMCVNQLTDVVKEFNSIREANDITDIKIRQEIYAMLGNRGFGDKGHPFLNDSKKALLKMWEKFRLIPNSTISKEQEDRVEEIILGVIRIFNFRLLTQEPIATFRWFENGDPLDETLMEWVSTGEDETKMVVDICAFPAIGIYLVDPTKCQVYTKAKVQICNIPNVPQERQLIPIKRVLSFKQLYNNFK
;
A
#
# COMPACT_ATOMS: atom_id res chain seq x y z
N MET A 1 -191.99 -36.61 -82.83
CA MET A 1 -192.79 -35.64 -82.06
C MET A 1 -191.97 -34.36 -82.01
N GLU A 2 -192.54 -33.28 -82.54
CA GLU A 2 -192.52 -31.91 -81.98
C GLU A 2 -191.19 -31.32 -81.47
N THR A 3 -190.61 -30.32 -82.17
CA THR A 3 -190.68 -28.84 -81.93
C THR A 3 -189.58 -28.35 -80.96
N THR A 4 -188.95 -27.17 -80.98
CA THR A 4 -188.74 -25.99 -81.87
C THR A 4 -187.76 -25.04 -81.14
N ASN A 5 -186.94 -24.27 -81.89
CA ASN A 5 -186.44 -22.87 -81.64
C ASN A 5 -185.69 -22.51 -80.33
N CYS A 6 -184.77 -21.51 -80.26
CA CYS A 6 -184.19 -20.51 -81.17
C CYS A 6 -182.97 -19.82 -80.47
N ASP A 7 -182.04 -19.30 -81.29
CA ASP A 7 -181.35 -17.99 -81.21
C ASP A 7 -180.15 -17.63 -80.28
N LYS A 8 -179.02 -17.27 -80.95
CA LYS A 8 -178.22 -16.00 -80.95
C LYS A 8 -176.89 -15.79 -80.15
N GLU A 9 -175.84 -15.52 -80.96
CA GLU A 9 -174.84 -14.39 -81.02
C GLU A 9 -173.66 -14.12 -80.01
N GLU A 10 -172.46 -13.85 -80.61
CA GLU A 10 -171.30 -12.95 -80.29
C GLU A 10 -170.03 -13.35 -79.46
N ASN A 11 -168.85 -12.88 -79.96
CA ASN A 11 -167.45 -12.72 -79.41
C ASN A 11 -166.53 -13.96 -79.24
N ASP A 12 -165.18 -13.97 -79.43
CA ASP A 12 -164.16 -12.92 -79.54
C ASP A 12 -162.78 -13.43 -80.06
N LYS A 13 -161.93 -12.53 -80.57
CA LYS A 13 -160.56 -12.75 -81.13
C LYS A 13 -159.44 -12.52 -80.08
N ASN A 14 -158.78 -13.53 -79.48
CA ASN A 14 -157.51 -13.31 -78.76
C ASN A 14 -156.76 -14.60 -78.30
N CYS A 15 -155.96 -15.30 -79.12
CA CYS A 15 -155.19 -16.45 -78.57
C CYS A 15 -153.92 -16.93 -79.32
N HIS A 16 -153.21 -16.15 -80.13
CA HIS A 16 -152.02 -16.68 -80.87
C HIS A 16 -150.74 -15.80 -80.84
N GLN A 17 -150.61 -14.85 -79.90
CA GLN A 17 -149.46 -13.92 -79.87
C GLN A 17 -148.56 -14.01 -78.61
N ASN A 18 -148.89 -14.84 -77.60
CA ASN A 18 -148.13 -14.92 -76.34
C ASN A 18 -146.96 -15.92 -76.31
N THR A 19 -146.74 -16.73 -77.35
CA THR A 19 -145.80 -17.86 -77.27
C THR A 19 -144.37 -17.55 -77.73
N ILE A 20 -144.11 -16.37 -78.32
CA ILE A 20 -142.79 -16.02 -78.89
C ILE A 20 -141.92 -15.18 -77.93
N GLU A 21 -142.51 -14.36 -77.05
CA GLU A 21 -141.75 -13.53 -76.10
C GLU A 21 -141.19 -14.30 -74.88
N GLU A 22 -141.77 -15.44 -74.52
CA GLU A 22 -141.29 -16.25 -73.38
C GLU A 22 -139.99 -16.99 -73.70
N ASN A 23 -139.73 -17.32 -74.98
CA ASN A 23 -138.59 -18.13 -75.38
C ASN A 23 -137.26 -17.34 -75.45
N ASP A 24 -137.31 -16.04 -75.76
CA ASP A 24 -136.12 -15.16 -75.74
C ASP A 24 -135.71 -14.74 -74.32
N LYS A 25 -136.67 -14.64 -73.38
CA LYS A 25 -136.37 -14.42 -71.96
C LYS A 25 -135.67 -15.63 -71.33
N ALA A 26 -136.06 -16.85 -71.71
CA ALA A 26 -135.46 -18.09 -71.22
C ALA A 26 -133.98 -18.23 -71.62
N LYS A 27 -133.64 -18.00 -72.91
CA LYS A 27 -132.24 -18.07 -73.39
C LYS A 27 -131.31 -17.05 -72.73
N LYS A 28 -131.83 -15.85 -72.43
CA LYS A 28 -131.06 -14.80 -71.73
C LYS A 28 -130.82 -15.15 -70.27
N PHE A 29 -131.75 -15.87 -69.63
CA PHE A 29 -131.61 -16.37 -68.27
C PHE A 29 -130.57 -17.48 -68.15
N ASP A 30 -130.52 -18.38 -69.13
CA ASP A 30 -129.53 -19.46 -69.15
C ASP A 30 -128.10 -18.93 -69.35
N SER A 31 -127.89 -17.94 -70.24
CA SER A 31 -126.55 -17.33 -70.40
C SER A 31 -126.08 -16.56 -69.16
N LEU A 32 -127.01 -15.92 -68.44
CA LEU A 32 -126.77 -15.26 -67.15
C LEU A 32 -126.43 -16.26 -66.04
N ARG A 33 -127.05 -17.44 -66.05
CA ARG A 33 -126.77 -18.52 -65.09
C ARG A 33 -125.39 -19.11 -65.33
N GLU A 34 -125.03 -19.30 -66.59
CA GLU A 34 -123.72 -19.83 -67.00
C GLU A 34 -122.59 -18.83 -66.68
N THR A 35 -122.79 -17.53 -66.95
CA THR A 35 -121.84 -16.49 -66.52
C THR A 35 -121.71 -16.39 -65.01
N LYS A 36 -122.81 -16.53 -64.25
CA LYS A 36 -122.76 -16.57 -62.78
C LYS A 36 -121.96 -17.77 -62.27
N GLN A 37 -122.14 -18.94 -62.87
CA GLN A 37 -121.34 -20.13 -62.53
C GLN A 37 -119.86 -19.94 -62.87
N ASN A 38 -119.54 -19.39 -64.04
CA ASN A 38 -118.15 -19.11 -64.44
C ASN A 38 -117.48 -18.05 -63.56
N LEU A 39 -118.23 -17.03 -63.13
CA LEU A 39 -117.76 -16.04 -62.16
C LEU A 39 -117.52 -16.66 -60.79
N GLN A 40 -118.39 -17.58 -60.34
CA GLN A 40 -118.23 -18.29 -59.09
C GLN A 40 -116.99 -19.20 -59.12
N GLN A 41 -116.77 -19.94 -60.22
CA GLN A 41 -115.57 -20.75 -60.42
C GLN A 41 -114.30 -19.89 -60.43
N SER A 42 -114.33 -18.76 -61.15
CA SER A 42 -113.22 -17.80 -61.17
C SER A 42 -112.94 -17.24 -59.78
N LEU A 43 -113.98 -16.93 -58.99
CA LEU A 43 -113.85 -16.43 -57.62
C LEU A 43 -113.20 -17.47 -56.71
N ASP A 44 -113.60 -18.74 -56.82
CA ASP A 44 -113.06 -19.82 -55.99
C ASP A 44 -111.62 -20.19 -56.39
N GLN A 45 -111.28 -20.11 -57.69
CA GLN A 45 -109.89 -20.17 -58.16
C GLN A 45 -109.04 -19.02 -57.59
N LEU A 46 -109.58 -17.79 -57.58
CA LEU A 46 -108.89 -16.62 -57.04
C LEU A 46 -108.63 -16.75 -55.53
N LYS A 47 -109.58 -17.31 -54.76
CA LYS A 47 -109.40 -17.62 -53.33
C LYS A 47 -108.32 -18.67 -53.10
N SER A 48 -108.27 -19.70 -53.93
CA SER A 48 -107.23 -20.74 -53.86
C SER A 48 -105.84 -20.14 -54.12
N ILE A 49 -105.71 -19.30 -55.15
CA ILE A 49 -104.47 -18.57 -55.45
C ILE A 49 -104.08 -17.66 -54.30
N TYR A 50 -105.03 -16.91 -53.73
CA TYR A 50 -104.79 -16.04 -52.58
C TYR A 50 -104.28 -16.82 -51.36
N HIS A 51 -104.88 -17.98 -51.06
CA HIS A 51 -104.46 -18.83 -49.95
C HIS A 51 -103.04 -19.39 -50.18
N TYR A 52 -102.75 -19.81 -51.41
CA TYR A 52 -101.42 -20.27 -51.81
C TYR A 52 -100.38 -19.15 -51.67
N MET A 53 -100.67 -17.94 -52.17
CA MET A 53 -99.77 -16.79 -52.01
C MET A 53 -99.47 -16.46 -50.54
N ASN A 54 -100.48 -16.47 -49.68
CA ASN A 54 -100.31 -16.25 -48.24
C ASN A 54 -99.46 -17.33 -47.58
N TYR A 55 -99.66 -18.60 -47.94
CA TYR A 55 -98.83 -19.71 -47.45
C TYR A 55 -97.36 -19.54 -47.84
N TYR A 56 -97.08 -19.17 -49.10
CA TYR A 56 -95.70 -18.96 -49.57
C TYR A 56 -95.03 -17.73 -48.94
N GLN A 57 -95.77 -16.64 -48.72
CA GLN A 57 -95.27 -15.49 -47.96
C GLN A 57 -94.96 -15.85 -46.51
N ALA A 58 -95.84 -16.60 -45.85
CA ALA A 58 -95.61 -17.06 -44.48
C ALA A 58 -94.39 -17.99 -44.39
N LYS A 59 -94.22 -18.89 -45.36
CA LYS A 59 -93.06 -19.79 -45.45
C LYS A 59 -91.75 -19.02 -45.66
N GLN A 60 -91.70 -18.08 -46.61
CA GLN A 60 -90.52 -17.22 -46.80
C GLN A 60 -90.18 -16.42 -45.53
N THR A 61 -91.20 -15.87 -44.85
CA THR A 61 -91.01 -15.11 -43.61
C THR A 61 -90.44 -15.99 -42.50
N TYR A 62 -90.89 -17.24 -42.40
CA TYR A 62 -90.36 -18.21 -41.45
C TYR A 62 -88.91 -18.58 -41.77
N GLU A 63 -88.58 -18.84 -43.04
CA GLU A 63 -87.22 -19.13 -43.49
C GLU A 63 -86.25 -18.00 -43.15
N ILE A 64 -86.62 -16.74 -43.43
CA ILE A 64 -85.82 -15.55 -43.06
C ILE A 64 -85.60 -15.47 -41.55
N LYS A 65 -86.67 -15.60 -40.74
CA LYS A 65 -86.56 -15.59 -39.27
C LYS A 65 -85.65 -16.70 -38.75
N THR A 66 -85.70 -17.88 -39.35
CA THR A 66 -84.88 -19.02 -38.95
C THR A 66 -83.40 -18.77 -39.28
N GLN A 67 -83.13 -18.17 -40.45
CA GLN A 67 -81.78 -17.79 -40.85
C GLN A 67 -81.20 -16.70 -39.94
N ASP A 68 -82.00 -15.70 -39.58
CA ASP A 68 -81.59 -14.64 -38.65
C ASP A 68 -81.33 -15.17 -37.24
N TYR A 69 -82.17 -16.09 -36.75
CA TYR A 69 -81.94 -16.77 -35.47
C TYR A 69 -80.63 -17.58 -35.49
N THR A 70 -80.35 -18.27 -36.60
CA THR A 70 -79.10 -19.05 -36.75
C THR A 70 -77.87 -18.14 -36.72
N LYS A 71 -77.92 -16.99 -37.42
CA LYS A 71 -76.84 -15.99 -37.39
C LYS A 71 -76.67 -15.41 -35.99
N LEU A 72 -77.76 -15.06 -35.32
CA LEU A 72 -77.71 -14.51 -33.95
C LEU A 72 -77.13 -15.52 -32.96
N HIS A 73 -77.52 -16.80 -33.08
CA HIS A 73 -77.00 -17.86 -32.23
C HIS A 73 -75.50 -18.13 -32.47
N ALA A 74 -75.04 -18.06 -33.72
CA ALA A 74 -73.61 -18.15 -34.04
C ALA A 74 -72.81 -17.01 -33.40
N VAL A 75 -73.29 -15.77 -33.52
CA VAL A 75 -72.67 -14.59 -32.86
C VAL A 75 -72.67 -14.74 -31.35
N TYR A 76 -73.76 -15.22 -30.75
CA TYR A 76 -73.83 -15.45 -29.30
C TYR A 76 -72.81 -16.49 -28.82
N ASN A 77 -72.66 -17.60 -29.55
CA ASN A 77 -71.70 -18.64 -29.20
C ASN A 77 -70.25 -18.14 -29.33
N GLU A 78 -69.96 -17.34 -30.37
CA GLU A 78 -68.64 -16.71 -30.55
C GLU A 78 -68.35 -15.70 -29.43
N LEU A 79 -69.34 -14.88 -29.06
CA LEU A 79 -69.21 -13.93 -27.95
C LEU A 79 -68.98 -14.64 -26.61
N THR A 80 -69.67 -15.75 -26.37
CA THR A 80 -69.51 -16.57 -25.17
C THR A 80 -68.10 -17.14 -25.08
N LYS A 81 -67.60 -17.71 -26.19
CA LYS A 81 -66.24 -18.24 -26.27
C LYS A 81 -65.18 -17.15 -26.01
N ASN A 82 -65.35 -15.97 -26.60
CA ASN A 82 -64.44 -14.85 -26.37
C ASN A 82 -64.51 -14.37 -24.91
N HIS A 83 -65.69 -14.38 -24.29
CA HIS A 83 -65.85 -14.03 -22.89
C HIS A 83 -65.11 -15.00 -21.96
N ASP A 84 -65.24 -16.30 -22.20
CA ASP A 84 -64.53 -17.33 -21.42
C ASP A 84 -63.01 -17.20 -21.55
N GLN A 85 -62.50 -16.93 -22.76
CA GLN A 85 -61.07 -16.66 -22.98
C GLN A 85 -60.58 -15.43 -22.22
N LEU A 86 -61.35 -14.34 -22.23
CA LEU A 86 -61.05 -13.13 -21.47
C LEU A 86 -61.01 -13.38 -19.95
N ILE A 87 -61.85 -14.27 -19.43
CA ILE A 87 -61.85 -14.65 -18.02
C ILE A 87 -60.56 -15.40 -17.67
N GLU A 88 -60.15 -16.37 -18.49
CA GLU A 88 -58.90 -17.11 -18.29
C GLU A 88 -57.68 -16.19 -18.30
N GLU A 89 -57.58 -15.31 -19.31
CA GLU A 89 -56.50 -14.31 -19.40
C GLU A 89 -56.47 -13.38 -18.18
N HIS A 90 -57.63 -12.96 -17.69
CA HIS A 90 -57.73 -12.09 -16.52
C HIS A 90 -57.25 -12.79 -15.24
N GLU A 91 -57.60 -14.06 -15.03
CA GLU A 91 -57.13 -14.81 -13.85
C GLU A 91 -55.62 -15.10 -13.93
N GLU A 92 -55.07 -15.40 -15.11
CA GLU A 92 -53.61 -15.51 -15.28
C GLU A 92 -52.90 -14.20 -14.97
N LEU A 93 -53.42 -13.07 -15.49
CA LEU A 93 -52.85 -11.75 -15.24
C LEU A 93 -52.85 -11.42 -13.74
N LYS A 94 -53.94 -11.75 -13.03
CA LYS A 94 -54.07 -11.55 -11.59
C LYS A 94 -53.07 -12.37 -10.78
N ILE A 95 -52.79 -13.62 -11.19
CA ILE A 95 -51.73 -14.44 -10.58
C ILE A 95 -50.36 -13.80 -10.82
N ASN A 96 -50.09 -13.34 -12.05
CA ASN A 96 -48.85 -12.68 -12.40
C ASN A 96 -48.60 -11.40 -11.61
N VAL A 97 -49.62 -10.55 -11.45
CA VAL A 97 -49.55 -9.33 -10.63
C VAL A 97 -49.23 -9.65 -9.17
N ARG A 98 -49.87 -10.68 -8.60
CA ARG A 98 -49.56 -11.12 -7.21
C ARG A 98 -48.12 -11.61 -7.06
N ARG A 99 -47.63 -12.38 -8.02
CA ARG A 99 -46.24 -12.86 -8.02
C ARG A 99 -45.24 -11.70 -8.08
N LEU A 100 -45.47 -10.75 -8.98
CA LEU A 100 -44.61 -9.56 -9.12
C LEU A 100 -44.64 -8.69 -7.86
N ALA A 101 -45.77 -8.58 -7.17
CA ALA A 101 -45.87 -7.85 -5.91
C ALA A 101 -45.00 -8.51 -4.80
N ILE A 102 -45.00 -9.84 -4.70
CA ILE A 102 -44.15 -10.57 -3.75
C ILE A 102 -42.66 -10.40 -4.11
N GLU A 103 -42.31 -10.49 -5.39
CA GLU A 103 -40.92 -10.29 -5.84
C GLU A 103 -40.41 -8.87 -5.55
N LEU A 104 -41.26 -7.86 -5.72
CA LEU A 104 -40.94 -6.47 -5.38
C LEU A 104 -40.71 -6.31 -3.87
N GLN A 105 -41.61 -6.85 -3.04
CA GLN A 105 -41.48 -6.79 -1.59
C GLN A 105 -40.18 -7.45 -1.10
N ASN A 106 -39.85 -8.64 -1.63
CA ASN A 106 -38.60 -9.31 -1.28
C ASN A 106 -37.36 -8.50 -1.69
N LYS A 107 -37.40 -7.82 -2.84
CA LYS A 107 -36.30 -6.96 -3.29
C LYS A 107 -36.15 -5.71 -2.41
N GLU A 108 -37.26 -5.12 -1.96
CA GLU A 108 -37.25 -4.00 -1.02
C GLU A 108 -36.64 -4.40 0.32
N GLU A 109 -37.03 -5.55 0.89
CA GLU A 109 -36.46 -6.04 2.15
C GLU A 109 -34.94 -6.29 2.05
N ILE A 110 -34.49 -6.92 0.96
CA ILE A 110 -33.05 -7.13 0.71
C ILE A 110 -32.32 -5.80 0.58
N TRP A 111 -32.91 -4.83 -0.13
CA TRP A 111 -32.31 -3.52 -0.30
C TRP A 111 -32.20 -2.77 1.03
N GLU A 112 -33.25 -2.78 1.85
CA GLU A 112 -33.24 -2.16 3.17
C GLU A 112 -32.19 -2.77 4.10
N GLN A 113 -32.08 -4.10 4.11
CA GLN A 113 -31.08 -4.79 4.93
C GLN A 113 -29.65 -4.45 4.49
N ASN A 114 -29.39 -4.45 3.18
CA ASN A 114 -28.09 -4.05 2.64
C ASN A 114 -27.77 -2.58 2.97
N ASN A 115 -28.76 -1.70 2.92
CA ASN A 115 -28.56 -0.30 3.24
C ASN A 115 -28.21 -0.10 4.73
N LYS A 116 -28.86 -0.83 5.64
CA LYS A 116 -28.50 -0.84 7.07
C LYS A 116 -27.07 -1.34 7.29
N ASN A 117 -26.69 -2.46 6.68
CA ASN A 117 -25.35 -3.01 6.80
C ASN A 117 -24.27 -2.03 6.27
N ASN A 118 -24.52 -1.41 5.12
CA ASN A 118 -23.61 -0.41 4.56
C ASN A 118 -23.46 0.81 5.47
N GLN A 119 -24.56 1.26 6.10
CA GLN A 119 -24.52 2.38 7.02
C GLN A 119 -23.67 2.07 8.27
N GLU A 120 -23.75 0.84 8.78
CA GLU A 120 -22.93 0.38 9.90
C GLU A 120 -21.44 0.33 9.54
N ILE A 121 -21.11 -0.15 8.33
CA ILE A 121 -19.73 -0.15 7.81
C ILE A 121 -19.20 1.28 7.68
N ILE A 122 -19.99 2.20 7.14
CA ILE A 122 -19.62 3.62 7.00
C ILE A 122 -19.34 4.23 8.38
N ASN A 123 -20.19 3.97 9.37
CA ASN A 123 -19.99 4.48 10.73
C ASN A 123 -18.68 3.97 11.35
N ASN A 124 -18.39 2.68 11.22
CA ASN A 124 -17.15 2.08 11.74
C ASN A 124 -15.90 2.66 11.03
N LEU A 125 -15.96 2.84 9.72
CA LEU A 125 -14.88 3.48 8.96
C LEU A 125 -14.65 4.92 9.40
N ASN A 126 -15.72 5.68 9.64
CA ASN A 126 -15.62 7.07 10.12
C ASN A 126 -14.99 7.15 11.51
N GLU A 127 -15.34 6.25 12.43
CA GLU A 127 -14.69 6.16 13.75
C GLU A 127 -13.19 5.88 13.62
N LYS A 128 -12.82 4.94 12.74
CA LYS A 128 -11.41 4.59 12.51
C LYS A 128 -10.61 5.73 11.88
N VAL A 129 -11.21 6.46 10.95
CA VAL A 129 -10.62 7.69 10.39
C VAL A 129 -10.41 8.73 11.49
N GLY A 130 -11.38 8.92 12.38
CA GLY A 130 -11.25 9.83 13.53
C GLY A 130 -10.08 9.46 14.45
N PHE A 131 -9.93 8.18 14.77
CA PHE A 131 -8.82 7.67 15.58
C PHE A 131 -7.46 7.94 14.92
N LEU A 132 -7.33 7.58 13.64
CA LEU A 132 -6.09 7.79 12.87
C LEU A 132 -5.74 9.28 12.73
N SER A 133 -6.73 10.15 12.54
CA SER A 133 -6.50 11.59 12.49
C SER A 133 -5.98 12.14 13.81
N GLN A 134 -6.51 11.70 14.96
CA GLN A 134 -5.98 12.08 16.27
C GLN A 134 -4.53 11.61 16.47
N GLU A 135 -4.22 10.39 16.02
CA GLU A 135 -2.86 9.84 16.10
C GLU A 135 -1.87 10.66 15.26
N VAL A 136 -2.24 11.00 14.02
CA VAL A 136 -1.45 11.88 13.14
C VAL A 136 -1.25 13.27 13.76
N GLU A 137 -2.28 13.86 14.37
CA GLU A 137 -2.16 15.16 15.04
C GLU A 137 -1.18 15.08 16.22
N SER A 138 -1.22 13.99 16.99
CA SER A 138 -0.29 13.75 18.10
C SER A 138 1.16 13.61 17.62
N PHE A 139 1.41 12.79 16.58
CA PHE A 139 2.73 12.67 15.98
C PHE A 139 3.23 13.97 15.37
N LYS A 140 2.35 14.77 14.77
CA LYS A 140 2.71 16.09 14.25
C LYS A 140 3.05 17.07 15.37
N SER A 141 2.31 17.04 16.48
CA SER A 141 2.61 17.84 17.67
C SER A 141 3.96 17.43 18.27
N GLU A 142 4.23 16.13 18.40
CA GLU A 142 5.48 15.58 18.90
C GLU A 142 6.66 15.94 17.98
N ALA A 143 6.51 15.77 16.66
CA ALA A 143 7.50 16.18 15.67
C ALA A 143 7.77 17.69 15.73
N THR A 144 6.72 18.50 15.91
CA THR A 144 6.85 19.96 16.07
C THR A 144 7.61 20.30 17.35
N GLN A 145 7.34 19.59 18.45
CA GLN A 145 8.04 19.77 19.71
C GLN A 145 9.52 19.39 19.60
N TYR A 146 9.85 18.29 18.93
CA TYR A 146 11.23 17.94 18.60
C TYR A 146 11.88 18.97 17.70
N GLN A 147 11.18 19.46 16.66
CA GLN A 147 11.71 20.50 15.78
C GLN A 147 11.93 21.83 16.50
N SER A 148 11.06 22.20 17.44
CA SER A 148 11.23 23.40 18.27
C SER A 148 12.41 23.23 19.23
N ALA A 149 12.52 22.08 19.90
CA ALA A 149 13.67 21.77 20.75
C ALA A 149 14.98 21.72 19.94
N PHE A 150 14.94 21.23 18.70
CA PHE A 150 16.06 21.32 17.76
C PHE A 150 16.31 22.76 17.32
N GLY A 151 15.27 23.57 17.07
CA GLY A 151 15.33 24.98 16.68
C GLY A 151 15.98 25.86 17.75
N ASP A 152 15.67 25.59 19.02
CA ASP A 152 16.31 26.26 20.16
C ASP A 152 17.79 25.86 20.30
N VAL A 153 18.14 24.61 19.97
CA VAL A 153 19.55 24.18 19.84
C VAL A 153 20.20 24.78 18.59
N ILE A 154 19.46 25.01 17.49
CA ILE A 154 19.92 25.65 16.25
C ILE A 154 20.17 27.14 16.43
N ASN A 155 19.39 27.85 17.24
CA ASN A 155 19.67 29.25 17.55
C ASN A 155 20.94 29.44 18.40
N VAL A 156 21.44 28.38 19.04
CA VAL A 156 22.78 28.30 19.66
C VAL A 156 23.88 27.91 18.63
N MET A 157 23.52 27.50 17.40
CA MET A 157 24.43 27.01 16.33
C MET A 157 25.16 28.11 15.54
N ASN A 158 25.93 28.93 16.23
CA ASN A 158 27.13 29.52 15.60
C ASN A 158 28.34 28.55 15.70
N VAL A 159 28.07 27.26 15.91
CA VAL A 159 29.01 26.18 16.25
C VAL A 159 29.03 25.08 15.19
N ARG A 160 28.02 25.00 14.32
CA ARG A 160 28.04 24.01 13.23
C ARG A 160 28.81 24.57 12.05
N TRP A 161 29.65 23.73 11.47
CA TRP A 161 30.32 24.01 10.21
C TRP A 161 29.29 24.24 9.10
N ASP A 162 29.57 25.20 8.23
CA ASP A 162 28.75 25.43 7.05
C ASP A 162 28.71 24.18 6.13
N ASN A 163 27.75 24.16 5.21
CA ASN A 163 27.53 23.03 4.31
C ASN A 163 28.69 22.79 3.33
N GLU A 164 29.58 23.77 3.13
CA GLU A 164 30.73 23.69 2.23
C GLU A 164 32.02 23.25 2.96
N ASN A 165 32.05 23.35 4.29
CA ASN A 165 33.22 23.10 5.10
C ASN A 165 33.58 21.60 5.11
N PRO A 166 34.85 21.24 4.93
CA PRO A 166 35.30 19.85 5.00
C PRO A 166 34.95 19.15 6.33
N ASN A 167 34.77 19.89 7.42
CA ASN A 167 34.50 19.33 8.74
C ASN A 167 33.02 19.16 9.07
N ASN A 168 32.10 19.51 8.16
CA ASN A 168 30.69 19.23 8.40
C ASN A 168 30.41 17.72 8.48
N PRO A 169 29.34 17.30 9.18
CA PRO A 169 29.05 15.88 9.41
C PRO A 169 28.93 15.04 8.13
N VAL A 170 28.41 15.63 7.05
CA VAL A 170 28.23 14.93 5.75
C VAL A 170 29.57 14.61 5.11
N ASN A 171 30.50 15.57 5.10
CA ASN A 171 31.85 15.37 4.57
C ASN A 171 32.67 14.44 5.47
N LEU A 172 32.46 14.48 6.79
CA LEU A 172 33.03 13.51 7.72
C LEU A 172 32.58 12.08 7.40
N ALA A 173 31.28 11.85 7.19
CA ALA A 173 30.75 10.54 6.82
C ALA A 173 31.33 10.03 5.49
N LYS A 174 31.47 10.90 4.49
CA LYS A 174 32.12 10.56 3.20
C LYS A 174 33.58 10.13 3.38
N ASP A 175 34.34 10.83 4.22
CA ASP A 175 35.75 10.49 4.43
C ASP A 175 35.92 9.25 5.31
N ILE A 176 35.00 9.00 6.25
CA ILE A 176 34.91 7.71 6.96
C ILE A 176 34.68 6.57 5.96
N PHE A 177 33.75 6.74 5.01
CA PHE A 177 33.49 5.73 3.98
C PHE A 177 34.74 5.45 3.13
N LYS A 178 35.45 6.49 2.66
CA LYS A 178 36.73 6.31 1.93
C LYS A 178 37.76 5.55 2.77
N LEU A 179 37.91 5.91 4.06
CA LEU A 179 38.83 5.20 4.96
C LEU A 179 38.44 3.71 5.07
N GLN A 180 37.15 3.40 5.18
CA GLN A 180 36.68 2.02 5.20
C GLN A 180 37.04 1.25 3.92
N GLU A 181 36.91 1.87 2.74
CA GLU A 181 37.30 1.23 1.47
C GLU A 181 38.80 0.96 1.39
N VAL A 182 39.64 1.93 1.78
CA VAL A 182 41.10 1.78 1.80
C VAL A 182 41.53 0.70 2.81
N LEU A 183 40.97 0.72 4.02
CA LEU A 183 41.20 -0.31 5.05
C LEU A 183 40.79 -1.69 4.56
N TYR A 184 39.62 -1.81 3.94
CA TYR A 184 39.15 -3.07 3.37
C TYR A 184 40.14 -3.56 2.31
N GLY A 185 40.50 -2.73 1.33
CA GLY A 185 41.44 -3.09 0.27
C GLY A 185 42.81 -3.58 0.78
N LEU A 186 43.33 -2.98 1.86
CA LEU A 186 44.62 -3.37 2.43
C LEU A 186 44.57 -4.55 3.39
N THR A 187 43.42 -4.87 3.96
CA THR A 187 43.26 -6.01 4.89
C THR A 187 42.61 -7.22 4.23
N PHE A 188 42.05 -7.07 3.04
CA PHE A 188 41.35 -8.11 2.31
C PHE A 188 42.31 -9.14 1.72
N LEU A 189 42.23 -10.38 2.22
CA LEU A 189 43.17 -11.46 1.89
C LEU A 189 42.65 -12.38 0.75
N LYS A 190 42.35 -11.83 -0.44
CA LYS A 190 41.80 -12.61 -1.57
C LYS A 190 42.87 -13.32 -2.41
N GLY A 191 42.53 -14.52 -2.88
CA GLY A 191 43.34 -15.27 -3.84
C GLY A 191 44.53 -16.00 -3.21
N LYS A 192 45.44 -16.48 -4.08
CA LYS A 192 46.70 -17.16 -3.72
C LYS A 192 47.86 -16.17 -3.46
N ALA A 193 47.58 -14.86 -3.49
CA ALA A 193 48.57 -13.80 -3.32
C ALA A 193 49.02 -13.61 -1.86
N TYR A 194 48.32 -14.23 -0.91
CA TYR A 194 48.61 -14.13 0.52
C TYR A 194 48.76 -15.52 1.12
N VAL A 195 49.79 -15.70 1.96
CA VAL A 195 49.93 -16.85 2.83
C VAL A 195 49.60 -16.38 4.24
N ILE A 196 48.64 -17.04 4.89
CA ILE A 196 48.16 -16.67 6.22
C ILE A 196 48.94 -17.47 7.26
N ASP A 197 49.39 -16.80 8.33
CA ASP A 197 49.90 -17.48 9.52
C ASP A 197 48.72 -17.92 10.38
N GLU A 198 48.39 -19.22 10.31
CA GLU A 198 47.24 -19.79 11.02
C GLU A 198 47.38 -19.68 12.55
N HIS A 199 48.60 -19.74 13.09
CA HIS A 199 48.85 -19.66 14.52
C HIS A 199 48.58 -18.26 15.07
N GLU A 200 49.15 -17.23 14.43
CA GLU A 200 48.94 -15.84 14.86
C GLU A 200 47.49 -15.39 14.66
N ILE A 201 46.83 -15.85 13.58
CA ILE A 201 45.39 -15.60 13.39
C ILE A 201 44.55 -16.28 14.47
N GLN A 202 44.87 -17.53 14.85
CA GLN A 202 44.16 -18.20 15.95
C GLN A 202 44.30 -17.44 17.27
N LEU A 203 45.49 -16.91 17.58
CA LEU A 203 45.70 -16.07 18.76
C LEU A 203 44.87 -14.78 18.71
N LEU A 204 44.78 -14.13 17.54
CA LEU A 204 43.94 -12.96 17.34
C LEU A 204 42.45 -13.30 17.51
N PHE A 205 42.00 -14.42 16.95
CA PHE A 205 40.63 -14.88 17.04
C PHE A 205 40.24 -15.19 18.49
N ASN A 206 41.12 -15.86 19.24
CA ASN A 206 40.92 -16.11 20.67
C ASN A 206 40.78 -14.81 21.48
N ARG A 207 41.57 -13.77 21.15
CA ARG A 207 41.46 -12.45 21.81
C ARG A 207 40.14 -11.76 21.49
N LEU A 208 39.64 -11.91 20.26
CA LEU A 208 38.34 -11.39 19.84
C LEU A 208 37.17 -12.29 20.25
N LYS A 209 37.45 -13.48 20.79
CA LYS A 209 36.48 -14.51 21.19
C LYS A 209 35.57 -14.97 20.05
N THR A 210 36.03 -14.86 18.79
CA THR A 210 35.28 -15.34 17.63
C THR A 210 35.24 -16.86 17.60
N GLN A 211 34.12 -17.39 17.12
CA GLN A 211 33.92 -18.83 16.91
C GLN A 211 34.11 -19.24 15.45
N THR A 212 34.35 -18.25 14.58
CA THR A 212 34.49 -18.48 13.15
C THR A 212 35.83 -19.15 12.83
N SER A 213 35.80 -20.06 11.86
CA SER A 213 36.99 -20.75 11.37
C SER A 213 38.03 -19.76 10.83
N ILE A 214 39.31 -19.96 11.16
CA ILE A 214 40.44 -19.20 10.59
C ILE A 214 40.53 -19.32 9.06
N LYS A 215 39.89 -20.34 8.47
CA LYS A 215 39.80 -20.51 7.02
C LYS A 215 38.81 -19.52 6.38
N HIS A 216 37.94 -18.91 7.17
CA HIS A 216 37.02 -17.88 6.72
C HIS A 216 37.75 -16.54 6.53
N LYS A 217 38.32 -16.37 5.34
CA LYS A 217 39.11 -15.18 4.96
C LYS A 217 38.43 -13.83 5.22
N PRO A 218 37.09 -13.66 5.03
CA PRO A 218 36.43 -12.43 5.42
C PRO A 218 36.59 -12.11 6.90
N SER A 219 36.52 -13.11 7.79
CA SER A 219 36.70 -12.91 9.24
C SER A 219 38.12 -12.56 9.62
N VAL A 220 39.09 -13.17 8.95
CA VAL A 220 40.49 -12.77 9.09
C VAL A 220 40.67 -11.31 8.69
N SER A 221 40.09 -10.92 7.55
CA SER A 221 40.17 -9.54 7.05
C SER A 221 39.52 -8.54 8.02
N ALA A 222 38.34 -8.86 8.55
CA ALA A 222 37.64 -8.05 9.55
C ALA A 222 38.45 -7.89 10.85
N ALA A 223 39.03 -8.98 11.36
CA ALA A 223 39.88 -8.94 12.54
C ALA A 223 41.12 -8.05 12.33
N LEU A 224 41.74 -8.12 11.15
CA LEU A 224 42.88 -7.29 10.79
C LEU A 224 42.50 -5.80 10.64
N GLN A 225 41.30 -5.47 10.16
CA GLN A 225 40.81 -4.08 10.12
C GLN A 225 40.71 -3.50 11.53
N ARG A 226 40.04 -4.22 12.43
CA ARG A 226 39.90 -3.81 13.84
C ARG A 226 41.26 -3.62 14.49
N LEU A 227 42.16 -4.59 14.29
CA LEU A 227 43.50 -4.53 14.87
C LEU A 227 44.32 -3.35 14.32
N THR A 228 44.22 -3.07 13.01
CA THR A 228 44.91 -1.97 12.34
C THR A 228 44.50 -0.62 12.93
N ILE A 229 43.19 -0.36 13.02
CA ILE A 229 42.66 0.88 13.61
C ILE A 229 43.13 1.02 15.06
N LYS A 230 42.95 -0.04 15.87
CA LYS A 230 43.39 -0.04 17.28
C LYS A 230 44.89 0.22 17.42
N LYS A 231 45.72 -0.38 16.56
CA LYS A 231 47.17 -0.18 16.57
C LYS A 231 47.53 1.28 16.31
N ILE A 232 46.93 1.91 15.29
CA ILE A 232 47.23 3.31 14.94
C ILE A 232 46.78 4.26 16.06
N ILE A 233 45.59 4.05 16.62
CA ILE A 233 45.10 4.85 17.77
C ILE A 233 46.06 4.71 18.96
N ASN A 234 46.52 3.49 19.26
CA ASN A 234 47.47 3.27 20.35
C ASN A 234 48.83 3.94 20.09
N GLU A 235 49.36 3.88 18.86
CA GLU A 235 50.59 4.59 18.49
C GLU A 235 50.44 6.10 18.65
N TYR A 236 49.29 6.66 18.24
CA TYR A 236 48.96 8.07 18.48
C TYR A 236 48.96 8.38 19.98
N ASP A 237 48.26 7.58 20.79
CA ASP A 237 48.19 7.79 22.24
C ASP A 237 49.57 7.72 22.88
N GLU A 238 50.41 6.76 22.48
CA GLU A 238 51.80 6.68 22.95
C GLU A 238 52.61 7.92 22.57
N TYR A 239 52.49 8.39 21.32
CA TYR A 239 53.18 9.59 20.85
C TYR A 239 52.82 10.84 21.67
N PHE A 240 51.52 11.05 21.95
CA PHE A 240 51.05 12.18 22.76
C PHE A 240 51.34 12.02 24.26
N ASN A 241 51.45 10.78 24.77
CA ASN A 241 51.71 10.50 26.19
C ASN A 241 53.19 10.34 26.57
N ARG A 242 54.13 10.31 25.61
CA ARG A 242 55.58 10.19 25.90
C ARG A 242 56.08 11.36 26.77
N ARG A 243 56.51 11.06 28.00
CA ARG A 243 57.03 12.05 28.97
C ARG A 243 58.38 12.69 28.61
N ARG A 244 59.03 12.25 27.53
CA ARG A 244 60.47 12.50 27.25
C ARG A 244 60.78 13.66 26.30
N PHE A 245 59.83 14.52 25.98
CA PHE A 245 60.13 15.69 25.16
C PHE A 245 60.13 16.93 26.06
N PRO A 246 61.29 17.58 26.29
CA PRO A 246 61.32 18.83 27.01
C PRO A 246 60.41 19.82 26.29
N TYR A 247 59.59 20.55 27.05
CA TYR A 247 58.65 21.57 26.55
C TYR A 247 59.30 22.59 25.58
N ASN A 248 60.63 22.74 25.66
CA ASN A 248 61.46 23.63 24.86
C ASN A 248 62.37 22.89 23.86
N SER A 249 62.03 21.68 23.40
CA SER A 249 62.77 21.09 22.28
C SER A 249 62.61 21.99 21.05
N PRO A 250 63.71 22.54 20.48
CA PRO A 250 63.66 23.44 19.33
C PRO A 250 63.25 22.74 18.03
N ASN A 251 63.06 21.41 18.06
CA ASN A 251 62.65 20.65 16.89
C ASN A 251 61.14 20.73 16.70
N ASN A 252 60.72 21.12 15.49
CA ASN A 252 59.33 21.18 15.02
C ASN A 252 58.58 19.84 15.06
N GLU A 253 59.25 18.74 15.41
CA GLU A 253 58.76 17.36 15.40
C GLU A 253 57.65 17.04 16.42
N THR A 254 57.14 18.02 17.17
CA THR A 254 56.10 17.83 18.20
C THR A 254 55.07 18.96 18.25
N LEU A 255 54.96 19.78 17.20
CA LEU A 255 54.09 20.96 17.20
C LEU A 255 52.61 20.59 17.38
N GLU A 256 52.16 19.48 16.80
CA GLU A 256 50.78 18.98 16.93
C GLU A 256 50.45 18.69 18.38
N ARG A 257 51.39 18.04 19.08
CA ARG A 257 51.24 17.71 20.48
C ARG A 257 51.16 18.96 21.35
N ARG A 258 52.09 19.90 21.13
CA ARG A 258 52.08 21.20 21.83
C ARG A 258 50.76 21.93 21.60
N LEU A 259 50.28 21.93 20.36
CA LEU A 259 49.03 22.58 20.00
C LEU A 259 47.82 21.94 20.71
N VAL A 260 47.69 20.61 20.68
CA VAL A 260 46.63 19.89 21.39
C VAL A 260 46.68 20.17 22.90
N MET A 261 47.87 20.16 23.51
CA MET A 261 48.03 20.46 24.93
C MET A 261 47.57 21.89 25.27
N CYS A 262 48.02 22.89 24.50
CA CYS A 262 47.65 24.29 24.71
C CYS A 262 46.14 24.50 24.54
N VAL A 263 45.52 23.87 23.53
CA VAL A 263 44.07 23.99 23.30
C VAL A 263 43.27 23.37 24.43
N ASN A 264 43.65 22.20 24.91
CA ASN A 264 42.96 21.58 26.03
C ASN A 264 43.04 22.45 27.29
N GLN A 265 44.21 23.01 27.59
CA GLN A 265 44.39 23.94 28.71
C GLN A 265 43.56 25.22 28.54
N LEU A 266 43.60 25.83 27.35
CA LEU A 266 42.87 27.07 27.08
C LEU A 266 41.36 26.84 27.16
N THR A 267 40.85 25.76 26.58
CA THR A 267 39.42 25.43 26.61
C THR A 267 38.94 25.13 28.02
N ASP A 268 39.74 24.47 28.86
CA ASP A 268 39.42 24.26 30.28
C ASP A 268 39.32 25.59 31.04
N VAL A 269 40.27 26.52 30.83
CA VAL A 269 40.24 27.85 31.45
C VAL A 269 39.05 28.68 30.98
N VAL A 270 38.71 28.65 29.68
CA VAL A 270 37.55 29.37 29.13
C VAL A 270 36.25 28.81 29.71
N LYS A 271 36.11 27.48 29.83
CA LYS A 271 34.95 26.86 30.48
C LYS A 271 34.80 27.28 31.93
N GLU A 272 35.91 27.27 32.69
CA GLU A 272 35.91 27.71 34.08
C GLU A 272 35.51 29.18 34.18
N PHE A 273 36.09 30.06 33.35
CA PHE A 273 35.75 31.46 33.27
C PHE A 273 34.25 31.69 32.98
N ASN A 274 33.70 31.02 31.97
CA ASN A 274 32.29 31.12 31.59
C ASN A 274 31.37 30.65 32.72
N SER A 275 31.75 29.57 33.41
CA SER A 275 30.99 29.06 34.56
C SER A 275 30.96 30.02 35.75
N ILE A 276 32.09 30.69 36.05
CA ILE A 276 32.19 31.66 37.16
C ILE A 276 31.40 32.94 36.85
N ARG A 277 31.31 33.32 35.58
CA ARG A 277 30.67 34.56 35.13
C ARG A 277 29.21 34.38 34.68
N GLU A 278 28.66 33.16 34.80
CA GLU A 278 27.31 32.80 34.33
C GLU A 278 27.07 33.19 32.86
N ALA A 279 28.14 33.14 32.04
CA ALA A 279 28.08 33.48 30.63
C ALA A 279 27.81 32.22 29.80
N ASN A 280 26.85 32.29 28.87
CA ASN A 280 26.56 31.21 27.91
C ASN A 280 27.37 31.41 26.62
N ASP A 281 28.70 31.48 26.75
CA ASP A 281 29.63 31.69 25.64
C ASP A 281 30.18 30.34 25.12
N ILE A 282 30.22 30.20 23.80
CA ILE A 282 30.64 29.00 23.04
C ILE A 282 32.12 29.06 22.59
N THR A 283 32.89 30.02 23.10
CA THR A 283 34.28 30.27 22.69
C THR A 283 35.19 29.05 22.87
N ASP A 284 35.04 28.29 23.96
CA ASP A 284 35.79 27.04 24.17
C ASP A 284 35.51 26.01 23.07
N ILE A 285 34.26 25.93 22.63
CA ILE A 285 33.85 25.03 21.55
C ILE A 285 34.48 25.48 20.23
N LYS A 286 34.40 26.76 19.89
CA LYS A 286 34.99 27.30 18.65
C LYS A 286 36.51 27.11 18.59
N ILE A 287 37.22 27.39 19.68
CA ILE A 287 38.67 27.19 19.78
C ILE A 287 39.03 25.72 19.51
N ARG A 288 38.31 24.79 20.16
CA ARG A 288 38.49 23.35 19.93
C ARG A 288 38.28 23.01 18.46
N GLN A 289 37.14 23.40 17.90
CA GLN A 289 36.77 23.05 16.53
C GLN A 289 37.79 23.54 15.49
N GLU A 290 38.20 24.80 15.55
CA GLU A 290 39.16 25.39 14.61
C GLU A 290 40.52 24.70 14.67
N ILE A 291 41.03 24.44 15.87
CA ILE A 291 42.36 23.87 16.01
C ILE A 291 42.37 22.38 15.61
N TYR A 292 41.34 21.63 15.99
CA TYR A 292 41.23 20.23 15.56
C TYR A 292 40.95 20.12 14.05
N ALA A 293 40.26 21.08 13.43
CA ALA A 293 40.12 21.18 11.99
C ALA A 293 41.46 21.44 11.29
N MET A 294 42.25 22.38 11.83
CA MET A 294 43.61 22.66 11.34
C MET A 294 44.49 21.40 11.45
N LEU A 295 44.48 20.69 12.58
CA LEU A 295 45.23 19.46 12.79
C LEU A 295 44.78 18.33 11.87
N GLY A 296 43.47 18.17 11.67
CA GLY A 296 42.90 17.24 10.70
C GLY A 296 43.40 17.47 9.27
N ASN A 297 43.62 18.73 8.90
CA ASN A 297 44.10 19.10 7.58
C ASN A 297 45.63 19.05 7.45
N ARG A 298 46.37 19.44 8.50
CA ARG A 298 47.81 19.75 8.40
C ARG A 298 48.71 19.03 9.41
N GLY A 299 48.18 18.48 10.50
CA GLY A 299 48.98 18.02 11.66
C GLY A 299 50.01 16.93 11.34
N PHE A 300 49.83 16.13 10.29
CA PHE A 300 50.83 15.14 9.88
C PHE A 300 51.03 15.15 8.36
N GLY A 301 50.81 16.29 7.70
CA GLY A 301 50.74 16.37 6.23
C GLY A 301 52.10 16.26 5.50
N ASP A 302 53.21 16.42 6.22
CA ASP A 302 54.53 16.53 5.61
C ASP A 302 55.17 15.15 5.41
N LYS A 303 55.63 14.88 4.17
CA LYS A 303 56.37 13.66 3.84
C LYS A 303 57.57 13.52 4.76
N GLY A 304 57.67 12.37 5.43
CA GLY A 304 58.79 12.06 6.33
C GLY A 304 58.59 12.49 7.78
N HIS A 305 57.38 12.87 8.20
CA HIS A 305 57.08 13.13 9.61
C HIS A 305 57.51 11.92 10.48
N PRO A 306 58.32 12.12 11.55
CA PRO A 306 58.90 11.01 12.34
C PRO A 306 57.85 10.01 12.85
N PHE A 307 56.75 10.54 13.40
CA PHE A 307 55.63 9.70 13.86
C PHE A 307 55.03 8.82 12.76
N LEU A 308 54.89 9.32 11.51
CA LEU A 308 54.35 8.50 10.41
C LEU A 308 55.31 7.39 10.00
N ASN A 309 56.61 7.70 9.95
CA ASN A 309 57.64 6.71 9.63
C ASN A 309 57.69 5.59 10.68
N ASP A 310 57.64 5.95 11.97
CA ASP A 310 57.64 4.98 13.06
C ASP A 310 56.35 4.15 13.07
N SER A 311 55.20 4.81 12.90
CA SER A 311 53.90 4.15 12.81
C SER A 311 53.81 3.19 11.62
N LYS A 312 54.34 3.60 10.45
CA LYS A 312 54.41 2.77 9.24
C LYS A 312 55.23 1.51 9.50
N LYS A 313 56.43 1.65 10.06
CA LYS A 313 57.28 0.50 10.42
C LYS A 313 56.58 -0.43 11.43
N ALA A 314 55.96 0.14 12.46
CA ALA A 314 55.26 -0.61 13.49
C ALA A 314 54.06 -1.38 12.91
N LEU A 315 53.31 -0.77 12.00
CA LEU A 315 52.14 -1.39 11.38
C LEU A 315 52.53 -2.51 10.40
N LEU A 316 53.54 -2.29 9.56
CA LEU A 316 54.05 -3.31 8.63
C LEU A 316 54.55 -4.54 9.40
N LYS A 317 55.39 -4.32 10.42
CA LYS A 317 55.87 -5.38 11.30
C LYS A 317 54.73 -6.11 12.03
N MET A 318 53.63 -5.42 12.33
CA MET A 318 52.44 -6.06 12.90
C MET A 318 51.75 -6.96 11.87
N TRP A 319 51.56 -6.50 10.63
CA TRP A 319 50.92 -7.28 9.57
C TRP A 319 51.72 -8.50 9.14
N GLU A 320 53.05 -8.40 9.09
CA GLU A 320 53.96 -9.52 8.77
C GLU A 320 53.78 -10.73 9.69
N LYS A 321 53.28 -10.54 10.91
CA LYS A 321 52.97 -11.64 11.83
C LYS A 321 51.78 -12.47 11.37
N PHE A 322 50.82 -11.86 10.68
CA PHE A 322 49.56 -12.50 10.33
C PHE A 322 49.53 -12.97 8.87
N ARG A 323 50.34 -12.36 8.00
CA ARG A 323 50.37 -12.67 6.58
C ARG A 323 51.75 -12.46 5.96
N LEU A 324 52.03 -13.27 4.94
CA LEU A 324 53.11 -13.08 3.99
C LEU A 324 52.53 -12.71 2.62
N ILE A 325 53.18 -11.79 1.93
CA ILE A 325 52.84 -11.37 0.55
C ILE A 325 54.02 -11.77 -0.35
N PRO A 326 53.99 -12.96 -1.00
CA PRO A 326 55.12 -13.43 -1.80
C PRO A 326 55.41 -12.56 -3.04
N ASN A 327 54.39 -11.86 -3.55
CA ASN A 327 54.52 -10.99 -4.70
C ASN A 327 55.07 -9.62 -4.28
N SER A 328 56.32 -9.34 -4.65
CA SER A 328 57.02 -8.09 -4.32
C SER A 328 56.34 -6.83 -4.86
N THR A 329 55.67 -6.91 -6.01
CA THR A 329 54.93 -5.77 -6.59
C THR A 329 53.72 -5.42 -5.74
N ILE A 330 52.94 -6.45 -5.35
CA ILE A 330 51.77 -6.27 -4.48
C ILE A 330 52.21 -5.78 -3.08
N SER A 331 53.30 -6.31 -2.53
CA SER A 331 53.85 -5.87 -1.24
C SER A 331 54.17 -4.37 -1.27
N LYS A 332 54.89 -3.92 -2.30
CA LYS A 332 55.28 -2.52 -2.45
C LYS A 332 54.07 -1.59 -2.62
N GLU A 333 53.09 -1.98 -3.44
CA GLU A 333 51.86 -1.20 -3.61
C GLU A 333 51.10 -1.03 -2.28
N GLN A 334 51.05 -2.08 -1.46
CA GLN A 334 50.42 -1.98 -0.14
C GLN A 334 51.23 -1.11 0.82
N GLU A 335 52.55 -1.26 0.84
CA GLU A 335 53.46 -0.44 1.66
C GLU A 335 53.35 1.05 1.34
N ASP A 336 53.16 1.40 0.06
CA ASP A 336 52.98 2.79 -0.39
C ASP A 336 51.65 3.40 0.12
N ARG A 337 50.64 2.56 0.39
CA ARG A 337 49.31 2.98 0.88
C ARG A 337 49.15 2.93 2.40
N VAL A 338 50.13 2.40 3.15
CA VAL A 338 50.06 2.36 4.62
C VAL A 338 49.95 3.75 5.24
N GLU A 339 50.67 4.72 4.68
CA GLU A 339 50.66 6.10 5.17
C GLU A 339 49.27 6.74 5.02
N GLU A 340 48.56 6.44 3.94
CA GLU A 340 47.18 6.86 3.69
C GLU A 340 46.24 6.38 4.81
N ILE A 341 46.37 5.12 5.24
CA ILE A 341 45.58 4.57 6.35
C ILE A 341 45.92 5.24 7.67
N ILE A 342 47.21 5.39 7.99
CA ILE A 342 47.66 5.98 9.25
C ILE A 342 47.09 7.40 9.37
N LEU A 343 47.24 8.19 8.31
CA LEU A 343 46.69 9.54 8.24
C LEU A 343 45.17 9.54 8.31
N GLY A 344 44.49 8.69 7.55
CA GLY A 344 43.03 8.61 7.55
C GLY A 344 42.46 8.29 8.93
N VAL A 345 43.04 7.31 9.64
CA VAL A 345 42.63 6.95 11.00
C VAL A 345 42.86 8.12 11.95
N ILE A 346 44.05 8.72 11.97
CA ILE A 346 44.34 9.82 12.91
C ILE A 346 43.47 11.04 12.63
N ARG A 347 43.34 11.42 11.36
CA ARG A 347 42.50 12.55 10.95
C ARG A 347 41.07 12.37 11.40
N ILE A 348 40.50 11.19 11.24
CA ILE A 348 39.12 10.93 11.68
C ILE A 348 39.06 10.82 13.20
N PHE A 349 39.68 9.78 13.76
CA PHE A 349 39.45 9.34 15.14
C PHE A 349 40.04 10.28 16.19
N ASN A 350 41.16 10.94 15.88
CA ASN A 350 41.86 11.77 16.86
C ASN A 350 41.66 13.27 16.64
N PHE A 351 41.20 13.70 15.45
CA PHE A 351 41.01 15.13 15.16
C PHE A 351 39.58 15.49 14.76
N ARG A 352 39.02 14.94 13.68
CA ARG A 352 37.74 15.40 13.13
C ARG A 352 36.52 15.00 13.95
N LEU A 353 36.58 13.94 14.75
CA LEU A 353 35.53 13.69 15.74
C LEU A 353 35.45 14.83 16.79
N LEU A 354 36.61 15.41 17.12
CA LEU A 354 36.76 16.56 18.01
C LEU A 354 36.52 17.90 17.31
N THR A 355 35.99 17.94 16.08
CA THR A 355 35.48 19.17 15.45
C THR A 355 33.96 19.23 15.45
N GLN A 356 33.30 18.17 15.90
CA GLN A 356 31.84 18.11 15.98
C GLN A 356 31.34 18.72 17.29
N GLU A 357 30.12 19.25 17.29
CA GLU A 357 29.38 19.64 18.49
C GLU A 357 27.96 19.07 18.41
N PRO A 358 27.57 18.18 19.34
CA PRO A 358 28.38 17.57 20.40
C PRO A 358 29.59 16.78 19.88
N ILE A 359 30.60 16.56 20.72
CA ILE A 359 31.79 15.77 20.35
C ILE A 359 31.37 14.37 19.92
N ALA A 360 31.78 13.98 18.71
CA ALA A 360 31.52 12.66 18.19
C ALA A 360 32.43 11.62 18.86
N THR A 361 31.92 10.41 19.00
CA THR A 361 32.60 9.26 19.60
C THR A 361 32.46 8.05 18.70
N PHE A 362 33.12 6.95 19.06
CA PHE A 362 32.99 5.69 18.35
C PHE A 362 32.80 4.53 19.32
N ARG A 363 32.06 3.51 18.88
CA ARG A 363 31.72 2.32 19.67
C ARG A 363 32.10 1.06 18.92
N TRP A 364 32.92 0.23 19.56
CA TRP A 364 33.16 -1.14 19.12
C TRP A 364 32.09 -2.06 19.70
N PHE A 365 31.74 -3.08 18.93
CA PHE A 365 30.90 -4.18 19.39
C PHE A 365 31.77 -5.43 19.58
N GLU A 366 31.51 -6.15 20.67
CA GLU A 366 32.24 -7.35 21.03
C GLU A 366 31.50 -8.60 20.59
N ASN A 367 32.21 -9.73 20.54
CA ASN A 367 31.61 -11.02 20.27
C ASN A 367 30.48 -11.31 21.28
N GLY A 368 29.32 -11.70 20.77
CA GLY A 368 28.11 -11.99 21.55
C GLY A 368 27.20 -10.79 21.81
N ASP A 369 27.56 -9.58 21.38
CA ASP A 369 26.66 -8.43 21.46
C ASP A 369 25.42 -8.65 20.58
N PRO A 370 24.22 -8.23 21.02
CA PRO A 370 23.01 -8.32 20.21
C PRO A 370 23.12 -7.41 18.97
N LEU A 371 22.52 -7.85 17.86
CA LEU A 371 22.45 -7.04 16.65
C LEU A 371 21.53 -5.84 16.86
N ASP A 372 21.97 -4.68 16.36
CA ASP A 372 21.23 -3.43 16.42
C ASP A 372 21.31 -2.77 15.03
N GLU A 373 20.23 -2.84 14.27
CA GLU A 373 20.14 -2.28 12.93
C GLU A 373 20.38 -0.77 12.89
N THR A 374 20.17 -0.06 14.00
CA THR A 374 20.38 1.38 14.05
C THR A 374 21.88 1.71 14.11
N LEU A 375 22.66 0.87 14.80
CA LEU A 375 24.09 1.09 15.05
C LEU A 375 25.01 0.25 14.17
N MET A 376 24.52 -0.82 13.56
CA MET A 376 25.33 -1.84 12.88
C MET A 376 24.82 -2.14 11.48
N GLU A 377 25.74 -2.54 10.61
CA GLU A 377 25.48 -3.15 9.32
C GLU A 377 26.25 -4.46 9.20
N TRP A 378 25.60 -5.47 8.63
CA TRP A 378 26.18 -6.79 8.39
C TRP A 378 25.79 -7.31 7.01
N VAL A 379 26.54 -8.31 6.53
CA VAL A 379 26.17 -9.05 5.33
C VAL A 379 25.25 -10.18 5.75
N SER A 380 23.98 -10.13 5.33
CA SER A 380 23.02 -11.20 5.60
C SER A 380 23.50 -12.50 4.97
N THR A 381 23.41 -13.59 5.73
CA THR A 381 23.78 -14.94 5.30
C THR A 381 22.57 -15.76 4.82
N GLY A 382 21.36 -15.19 4.88
CA GLY A 382 20.10 -15.87 4.52
C GLY A 382 19.57 -16.84 5.58
N GLU A 383 20.22 -16.91 6.75
CA GLU A 383 19.76 -17.65 7.93
C GLU A 383 18.86 -16.78 8.83
N ASP A 384 18.22 -17.38 9.84
CA ASP A 384 17.32 -16.70 10.78
C ASP A 384 18.11 -15.69 11.65
N GLU A 385 18.10 -14.41 11.24
CA GLU A 385 18.83 -13.32 11.88
C GLU A 385 18.43 -13.11 13.35
N THR A 386 17.26 -13.61 13.77
CA THR A 386 16.81 -13.55 15.18
C THR A 386 17.66 -14.39 16.13
N LYS A 387 18.47 -15.31 15.60
CA LYS A 387 19.38 -16.18 16.36
C LYS A 387 20.85 -15.79 16.20
N MET A 388 21.10 -14.58 15.74
CA MET A 388 22.45 -14.11 15.44
C MET A 388 22.92 -13.02 16.40
N VAL A 389 24.24 -13.01 16.61
CA VAL A 389 24.95 -12.02 17.42
C VAL A 389 26.17 -11.53 16.67
N VAL A 390 26.76 -10.44 17.14
CA VAL A 390 28.04 -9.96 16.64
C VAL A 390 29.10 -11.04 16.85
N ASP A 391 29.81 -11.40 15.79
CA ASP A 391 31.00 -12.24 15.85
C ASP A 391 32.27 -11.38 15.90
N ILE A 392 32.47 -10.55 14.88
CA ILE A 392 33.61 -9.64 14.74
C ILE A 392 33.14 -8.29 14.24
N CYS A 393 33.40 -7.23 15.02
CA CYS A 393 33.26 -5.86 14.54
C CYS A 393 34.52 -5.45 13.77
N ALA A 394 34.43 -5.26 12.45
CA ALA A 394 35.55 -4.85 11.60
C ALA A 394 35.85 -3.35 11.71
N PHE A 395 34.80 -2.54 11.82
CA PHE A 395 34.85 -1.09 11.91
C PHE A 395 33.81 -0.60 12.92
N PRO A 396 34.13 0.38 13.80
CA PRO A 396 33.23 0.80 14.88
C PRO A 396 32.10 1.69 14.33
N ALA A 397 31.00 1.80 15.10
CA ALA A 397 30.00 2.83 14.86
C ALA A 397 30.57 4.18 15.26
N ILE A 398 30.24 5.24 14.52
CA ILE A 398 30.70 6.61 14.76
C ILE A 398 29.48 7.54 14.80
N GLY A 399 29.43 8.42 15.81
CA GLY A 399 28.31 9.35 15.98
C GLY A 399 28.33 10.06 17.33
N ILE A 400 27.24 10.76 17.64
CA ILE A 400 27.02 11.41 18.94
C ILE A 400 26.00 10.63 19.75
N TYR A 401 26.18 10.62 21.07
CA TYR A 401 25.28 9.94 22.01
C TYR A 401 24.99 8.46 21.68
N LEU A 402 25.99 7.71 21.20
CA LEU A 402 25.89 6.30 20.77
C LEU A 402 25.43 5.29 21.85
N VAL A 403 25.20 5.76 23.08
CA VAL A 403 24.74 4.96 24.23
C VAL A 403 23.33 5.37 24.66
N ASP A 404 22.84 6.53 24.21
CA ASP A 404 21.51 7.05 24.51
C ASP A 404 20.61 6.87 23.27
N PRO A 405 19.74 5.84 23.23
CA PRO A 405 18.93 5.54 22.06
C PRO A 405 17.95 6.69 21.70
N THR A 406 17.63 7.59 22.64
CA THR A 406 16.70 8.70 22.40
C THR A 406 17.37 9.91 21.72
N LYS A 407 18.70 10.03 21.84
CA LYS A 407 19.49 11.16 21.31
C LYS A 407 20.55 10.74 20.30
N CYS A 408 20.69 9.43 20.07
CA CYS A 408 21.71 8.85 19.22
C CYS A 408 21.60 9.40 17.79
N GLN A 409 22.72 9.92 17.28
CA GLN A 409 22.85 10.23 15.85
C GLN A 409 24.08 9.51 15.32
N VAL A 410 23.83 8.59 14.39
CA VAL A 410 24.87 7.76 13.77
C VAL A 410 25.33 8.45 12.50
N TYR A 411 26.63 8.76 12.43
CA TYR A 411 27.27 9.24 11.19
C TYR A 411 27.68 8.07 10.31
N THR A 412 28.09 6.96 10.92
CA THR A 412 28.44 5.72 10.23
C THR A 412 28.17 4.53 11.13
N LYS A 413 27.48 3.52 10.60
CA LYS A 413 27.21 2.26 11.30
C LYS A 413 28.48 1.42 11.46
N ALA A 414 28.52 0.58 12.49
CA ALA A 414 29.57 -0.41 12.65
C ALA A 414 29.46 -1.48 11.57
N LYS A 415 30.59 -1.87 10.98
CA LYS A 415 30.66 -3.03 10.09
C LYS A 415 30.90 -4.28 10.93
N VAL A 416 29.90 -5.15 11.02
CA VAL A 416 29.98 -6.38 11.83
C VAL A 416 29.80 -7.62 10.98
N GLN A 417 30.49 -8.68 11.37
CA GLN A 417 30.18 -10.04 10.97
C GLN A 417 29.36 -10.68 12.06
N ILE A 418 28.48 -11.59 11.66
CA ILE A 418 27.51 -12.24 12.53
C ILE A 418 27.80 -13.73 12.64
N CYS A 419 27.46 -14.31 13.78
CA CYS A 419 27.45 -15.75 13.97
C CYS A 419 26.21 -16.18 14.75
N ASN A 420 25.87 -17.46 14.66
CA ASN A 420 24.80 -18.05 15.45
C ASN A 420 25.11 -17.94 16.95
N ILE A 421 24.08 -17.71 17.76
CA ILE A 421 24.21 -17.71 19.23
C ILE A 421 24.81 -19.06 19.64
N PRO A 422 25.94 -19.07 20.35
CA PRO A 422 26.50 -20.32 20.84
C PRO A 422 25.52 -21.01 21.79
N ASN A 423 25.22 -22.29 21.54
CA ASN A 423 24.52 -23.16 22.48
C ASN A 423 25.37 -23.33 23.76
N VAL A 424 25.23 -22.41 24.71
CA VAL A 424 25.78 -22.52 26.07
C VAL A 424 24.67 -22.15 27.06
N PRO A 425 24.48 -22.92 28.16
CA PRO A 425 23.35 -22.74 29.06
C PRO A 425 23.31 -21.34 29.67
N GLN A 426 22.10 -20.79 29.72
CA GLN A 426 21.78 -19.50 30.32
C GLN A 426 22.20 -19.49 31.80
N GLU A 427 23.25 -18.73 32.10
CA GLU A 427 23.40 -18.01 33.37
C GLU A 427 24.53 -17.01 33.21
N ARG A 428 24.24 -15.84 32.63
CA ARG A 428 25.03 -14.64 32.87
C ARG A 428 24.09 -13.48 33.15
N GLN A 429 23.98 -13.21 34.44
CA GLN A 429 23.46 -11.97 34.99
C GLN A 429 24.02 -10.79 34.19
N LEU A 430 23.13 -9.84 33.86
CA LEU A 430 23.49 -8.51 33.36
C LEU A 430 24.54 -7.90 34.29
N ILE A 431 25.81 -7.97 33.89
CA ILE A 431 26.88 -7.24 34.56
C ILE A 431 26.66 -5.78 34.17
N PRO A 432 26.47 -4.86 35.12
CA PRO A 432 26.30 -3.44 34.81
C PRO A 432 27.50 -2.95 34.02
N ILE A 433 27.22 -2.20 32.96
CA ILE A 433 28.20 -1.52 32.12
C ILE A 433 29.18 -0.79 33.04
N LYS A 434 30.42 -1.28 33.15
CA LYS A 434 31.49 -0.53 33.80
C LYS A 434 31.72 0.72 32.97
N ARG A 435 31.36 1.86 33.56
CA ARG A 435 31.65 3.22 33.08
C ARG A 435 33.04 3.27 32.45
N VAL A 436 33.09 3.61 31.16
CA VAL A 436 34.31 4.15 30.54
C VAL A 436 34.64 5.40 31.33
N LEU A 437 35.74 5.37 32.08
CA LEU A 437 36.18 6.52 32.85
C LEU A 437 36.54 7.65 31.89
N SER A 438 36.03 8.85 32.15
CA SER A 438 36.46 10.03 31.40
C SER A 438 37.92 10.34 31.71
N PHE A 439 38.62 11.02 30.81
CA PHE A 439 40.03 11.42 31.00
C PHE A 439 40.25 12.20 32.32
N LYS A 440 39.21 12.92 32.78
CA LYS A 440 39.16 13.64 34.07
C LYS A 440 39.18 12.71 35.29
N GLN A 441 38.66 11.48 35.18
CA GLN A 441 38.68 10.47 36.24
C GLN A 441 40.01 9.71 36.32
N LEU A 442 40.74 9.58 35.20
CA LEU A 442 42.11 9.04 35.22
C LEU A 442 43.09 10.00 35.89
N TYR A 443 42.91 11.32 35.74
CA TYR A 443 43.76 12.32 36.37
C TYR A 443 43.64 12.35 37.91
N ASN A 444 42.44 12.14 38.45
CA ASN A 444 42.21 12.18 39.90
C ASN A 444 42.68 10.91 40.65
N ASN A 445 42.93 9.81 39.95
CA ASN A 445 43.48 8.59 40.54
C ASN A 445 45.02 8.60 40.69
N PHE A 446 45.68 9.70 40.30
CA PHE A 446 47.14 9.88 40.37
C PHE A 446 47.57 11.06 41.27
N LYS A 447 46.72 11.48 42.21
CA LYS A 447 47.15 12.33 43.33
C LYS A 447 47.49 11.51 44.55
#